data_AF-H6C7Y9-F1
#
_entry.id   AF-H6C7Y9-F1
#
_cell.length_a   1.000
_cell.length_b   1.000
_cell.length_c   1.000
_cell.angle_alpha   90.00
_cell.angle_beta   90.00
_cell.angle_gamma   90.00
#
_symmetry.space_group_name_H-M   'P 1'
#
loop_
_entity.id
_entity.type
_entity.pdbx_description
1 polymer ?
#
loop_
_entity_poly.entity_id
_entity_poly.type
_entity_poly.pdbx_seq_one_letter_code
_entity_poly.pdbx_strand_id
1 'polypeptide(L)'
;MADTNPNPSGSEPNANTAATDTPLLDFASPPKLPVPSPTEYPRCHPDGRPLTEAEVEAQEALKRAERQATPEPSNFAIAFPDNLPSPPFLHVDGIPNFRELGGYRCLPPSSKSQVDSSSTTTISSNSTYVLRRGILFRCAHPTHLTPKGAEYLTRTLNVHDMYDLRSAPEIARLATTVANSPKDVYPLADPETGCVDNVPGLNRHFTPVYQTEDYGPVALATKLQWYTTVHMHDEEVGFAYSEGFVKAYRDIATHGGSKGAYATMFRHLLEKPNDPLLFHCTAGKDRTGVFAALVLKLVGVDEETICWEYALTEPGLGEWRNQFIDRMTQTGLGSGGGTGHPKIQTEGSAKVERPGITREQAALICGSRAGNMRAFLRTVVDGEFGGIDNYLVQKCGLTKQEVTKLRDGLIETVPEDRVVTPVGIDGWTPEGGVVDR
;
A
#
# COMPACT_ATOMS: atom_id res chain seq x y z
N MET A 1 -12.24 15.44 70.83
CA MET A 1 -11.82 16.85 70.81
C MET A 1 -12.58 17.47 69.64
N ALA A 2 -13.80 17.96 69.91
CA ALA A 2 -14.12 19.38 70.16
C ALA A 2 -13.87 20.21 68.87
N ASP A 3 -14.81 20.90 68.23
CA ASP A 3 -16.04 21.61 68.65
C ASP A 3 -17.01 21.64 67.45
N THR A 4 -18.31 21.31 67.57
CA THR A 4 -19.46 22.21 67.83
C THR A 4 -19.41 23.57 67.14
N ASN A 5 -20.31 23.86 66.19
CA ASN A 5 -21.53 24.69 66.35
C ASN A 5 -22.12 25.15 64.98
N PRO A 6 -23.36 25.69 64.89
CA PRO A 6 -24.37 25.20 63.94
C PRO A 6 -25.11 26.31 63.14
N ASN A 7 -26.02 25.88 62.26
CA ASN A 7 -27.27 26.58 61.87
C ASN A 7 -27.17 27.92 61.09
N PRO A 8 -28.28 28.46 60.52
CA PRO A 8 -29.24 27.88 59.58
C PRO A 8 -29.65 28.86 58.43
N SER A 9 -30.60 28.42 57.61
CA SER A 9 -31.62 29.23 56.90
C SER A 9 -31.23 30.00 55.63
N GLY A 10 -32.10 29.92 54.61
CA GLY A 10 -32.10 30.85 53.47
C GLY A 10 -32.55 30.24 52.16
N SER A 11 -33.85 30.15 51.98
CA SER A 11 -34.58 29.75 50.77
C SER A 11 -34.46 30.75 49.59
N GLU A 12 -34.27 30.18 48.40
CA GLU A 12 -34.83 30.59 47.07
C GLU A 12 -34.39 31.92 46.40
N PRO A 13 -34.63 32.11 45.08
CA PRO A 13 -35.05 31.15 44.03
C PRO A 13 -34.15 31.18 42.77
N ASN A 14 -34.21 30.17 41.92
CA ASN A 14 -34.28 30.49 40.49
C ASN A 14 -35.07 29.44 39.71
N ALA A 15 -36.10 29.94 39.03
CA ALA A 15 -37.04 29.19 38.23
C ALA A 15 -36.56 29.09 36.78
N ASN A 16 -37.23 28.18 36.06
CA ASN A 16 -37.27 28.01 34.60
C ASN A 16 -36.07 27.31 33.94
N THR A 17 -36.23 26.29 33.09
CA THR A 17 -37.43 25.66 32.51
C THR A 17 -36.98 24.43 31.70
N ALA A 18 -37.87 23.44 31.65
CA ALA A 18 -38.09 22.51 30.55
C ALA A 18 -36.91 21.64 30.08
N ALA A 19 -36.93 20.41 30.59
CA ALA A 19 -36.41 19.24 29.91
C ALA A 19 -37.13 19.07 28.56
N THR A 20 -36.38 19.07 27.46
CA THR A 20 -36.76 18.41 26.22
C THR A 20 -35.80 17.25 26.00
N ASP A 21 -36.28 16.06 26.34
CA ASP A 21 -35.80 14.78 25.84
C ASP A 21 -35.58 14.89 24.32
N THR A 22 -34.33 14.83 23.90
CA THR A 22 -33.98 14.56 22.51
C THR A 22 -33.17 13.26 22.55
N PRO A 23 -33.69 12.15 22.01
CA PRO A 23 -32.97 10.89 22.08
C PRO A 23 -31.68 11.00 21.27
N LEU A 24 -30.57 10.61 21.89
CA LEU A 24 -29.31 10.31 21.22
C LEU A 24 -29.62 9.35 20.06
N LEU A 25 -29.43 9.84 18.83
CA LEU A 25 -29.41 8.99 17.65
C LEU A 25 -28.21 8.06 17.80
N ASP A 26 -28.50 6.85 18.24
CA ASP A 26 -27.62 5.70 18.18
C ASP A 26 -27.26 5.46 16.70
N PHE A 27 -26.07 5.91 16.29
CA PHE A 27 -25.50 5.53 15.01
C PHE A 27 -25.06 4.08 15.12
N ALA A 28 -26.03 3.17 15.03
CA ALA A 28 -25.79 1.77 14.79
C ALA A 28 -24.81 1.64 13.61
N SER A 29 -23.71 0.91 13.85
CA SER A 29 -22.82 0.50 12.76
C SER A 29 -23.68 -0.09 11.63
N PRO A 30 -23.44 0.27 10.35
CA PRO A 30 -24.22 -0.30 9.27
C PRO A 30 -24.16 -1.83 9.37
N PRO A 31 -25.30 -2.53 9.18
CA PRO A 31 -25.32 -3.98 9.28
C PRO A 31 -24.27 -4.55 8.33
N LYS A 32 -23.40 -5.42 8.85
CA LYS A 32 -22.50 -6.23 8.03
C LYS A 32 -23.37 -6.97 7.03
N LEU A 33 -23.36 -6.54 5.78
CA LEU A 33 -23.95 -7.32 4.70
C LEU A 33 -23.18 -8.64 4.65
N PRO A 34 -23.86 -9.80 4.73
CA PRO A 34 -23.19 -11.07 4.53
C PRO A 34 -22.59 -11.07 3.13
N VAL A 35 -21.29 -11.25 3.05
CA VAL A 35 -20.63 -11.56 1.77
C VAL A 35 -21.03 -13.00 1.44
N PRO A 36 -21.70 -13.28 0.32
CA PRO A 36 -22.05 -14.66 -0.04
C PRO A 36 -20.77 -15.47 -0.26
N SER A 37 -20.79 -16.76 0.10
CA SER A 37 -19.67 -17.67 -0.15
C SER A 37 -19.36 -17.76 -1.65
N PRO A 38 -18.08 -17.90 -2.06
CA PRO A 38 -17.69 -17.90 -3.47
C PRO A 38 -18.10 -19.18 -4.24
N THR A 39 -18.85 -20.09 -3.60
CA THR A 39 -19.20 -21.40 -4.15
C THR A 39 -20.32 -21.40 -5.18
N GLU A 40 -21.01 -20.28 -5.44
CA GLU A 40 -21.97 -20.18 -6.54
C GLU A 40 -21.83 -18.85 -7.30
N TYR A 41 -20.93 -18.81 -8.27
CA TYR A 41 -21.02 -17.83 -9.36
C TYR A 41 -22.30 -18.08 -10.16
N PRO A 42 -22.95 -17.02 -10.68
CA PRO A 42 -24.24 -17.15 -11.34
C PRO A 42 -24.11 -18.13 -12.51
N ARG A 43 -24.91 -19.21 -12.47
CA ARG A 43 -25.09 -20.13 -13.61
C ARG A 43 -25.93 -19.48 -14.71
N CYS A 44 -25.76 -18.18 -14.92
CA CYS A 44 -26.57 -17.38 -15.81
C CYS A 44 -25.68 -16.38 -16.55
N HIS A 45 -26.05 -16.07 -17.78
CA HIS A 45 -25.47 -14.96 -18.53
C HIS A 45 -25.86 -13.61 -17.89
N PRO A 46 -25.21 -12.49 -18.27
CA PRO A 46 -25.52 -11.15 -17.76
C PRO A 46 -26.97 -10.69 -18.00
N ASP A 47 -27.67 -11.33 -18.93
CA ASP A 47 -29.09 -11.12 -19.25
C ASP A 47 -30.05 -11.97 -18.39
N GLY A 48 -29.52 -12.78 -17.46
CA GLY A 48 -30.27 -13.64 -16.56
C GLY A 48 -30.65 -15.02 -17.12
N ARG A 49 -30.30 -15.36 -18.38
CA ARG A 49 -30.58 -16.70 -18.93
C ARG A 49 -29.65 -17.74 -18.30
N PRO A 50 -30.13 -18.92 -17.88
CA PRO A 50 -29.26 -19.96 -17.35
C PRO A 50 -28.29 -20.48 -18.43
N LEU A 51 -27.05 -20.76 -18.02
CA LEU A 51 -26.03 -21.36 -18.87
C LEU A 51 -26.46 -22.77 -19.26
N THR A 52 -26.33 -23.10 -20.54
CA THR A 52 -26.47 -24.48 -21.02
C THR A 52 -25.31 -25.33 -20.53
N GLU A 53 -25.50 -26.65 -20.43
CA GLU A 53 -24.43 -27.58 -20.00
C GLU A 53 -23.17 -27.47 -20.88
N ALA A 54 -23.34 -27.25 -22.19
CA ALA A 54 -22.23 -27.01 -23.11
C ALA A 54 -21.52 -25.67 -22.88
N GLU A 55 -22.23 -24.61 -22.47
CA GLU A 55 -21.62 -23.32 -22.09
C GLU A 55 -20.87 -23.43 -20.75
N VAL A 56 -21.38 -24.23 -19.80
CA VAL A 56 -20.70 -24.55 -18.54
C VAL A 56 -19.42 -25.34 -18.81
N GLU A 57 -19.50 -26.39 -19.62
CA GLU A 57 -18.35 -27.22 -19.99
C GLU A 57 -17.31 -26.42 -20.78
N ALA A 58 -17.73 -25.52 -21.68
CA ALA A 58 -16.83 -24.62 -22.39
C ALA A 58 -16.14 -23.62 -21.43
N GLN A 59 -16.86 -23.07 -20.45
CA GLN A 59 -16.26 -22.22 -19.41
C GLN A 59 -15.28 -23.00 -18.54
N GLU A 60 -15.59 -24.24 -18.16
CA GLU A 60 -14.69 -25.09 -17.38
C GLU A 60 -13.45 -25.53 -18.18
N ALA A 61 -13.62 -25.83 -19.47
CA ALA A 61 -12.52 -26.12 -20.39
C ALA A 61 -11.62 -24.89 -20.57
N LEU A 62 -12.20 -23.69 -20.66
CA LEU A 62 -11.46 -22.43 -20.70
C LEU A 62 -10.62 -22.25 -19.43
N LYS A 63 -11.23 -22.44 -18.25
CA LYS A 63 -10.54 -22.37 -16.94
C LYS A 63 -9.45 -23.44 -16.82
N ARG A 64 -9.66 -24.64 -17.37
CA ARG A 64 -8.65 -25.71 -17.40
C ARG A 64 -7.48 -25.34 -18.31
N ALA A 65 -7.75 -24.77 -19.48
CA ALA A 65 -6.72 -24.27 -20.39
C ALA A 65 -5.94 -23.09 -19.81
N GLU A 66 -6.60 -22.17 -19.08
CA GLU A 66 -5.95 -21.09 -18.35
C GLU A 66 -4.99 -21.62 -17.27
N ARG A 67 -5.43 -22.59 -16.46
CA ARG A 67 -4.56 -23.25 -15.46
C ARG A 67 -3.34 -23.95 -16.08
N GLN A 68 -3.48 -24.50 -17.28
CA GLN A 68 -2.38 -25.17 -17.99
C GLN A 68 -1.43 -24.18 -18.69
N ALA A 69 -1.91 -22.98 -19.04
CA ALA A 69 -1.11 -21.93 -19.69
C ALA A 69 -0.27 -21.10 -18.70
N THR A 70 -0.51 -21.23 -17.39
CA THR A 70 0.23 -20.53 -16.32
C THR A 70 0.75 -21.52 -15.27
N PRO A 71 1.77 -22.34 -15.59
CA PRO A 71 2.37 -23.21 -14.59
C PRO A 71 2.97 -22.37 -13.46
N GLU A 72 2.68 -22.76 -12.22
CA GLU A 72 3.20 -22.08 -11.03
C GLU A 72 4.73 -22.26 -10.94
N PRO A 73 5.45 -21.26 -10.40
CA PRO A 73 6.85 -21.44 -10.05
C PRO A 73 6.99 -22.60 -9.05
N SER A 74 7.98 -23.45 -9.29
CA SER A 74 8.20 -24.69 -8.53
C SER A 74 8.73 -24.48 -7.11
N ASN A 75 9.07 -23.25 -6.74
CA ASN A 75 9.64 -22.93 -5.44
C ASN A 75 9.19 -21.53 -4.97
N PHE A 76 8.41 -21.50 -3.89
CA PHE A 76 8.01 -20.28 -3.17
C PHE A 76 8.78 -20.13 -1.84
N ALA A 77 9.88 -20.84 -1.63
CA ALA A 77 10.77 -20.57 -0.51
C ALA A 77 11.24 -19.12 -0.62
N ILE A 78 10.68 -18.24 0.22
CA ILE A 78 11.03 -16.82 0.25
C ILE A 78 12.40 -16.74 0.94
N ALA A 79 13.45 -16.86 0.13
CA ALA A 79 14.76 -16.40 0.53
C ALA A 79 14.76 -14.88 0.41
N PHE A 80 14.73 -14.18 1.55
CA PHE A 80 15.10 -12.77 1.55
C PHE A 80 16.54 -12.65 1.03
N PRO A 81 16.86 -11.64 0.21
CA PRO A 81 18.23 -11.47 -0.26
C PRO A 81 19.17 -11.26 0.94
N ASP A 82 20.22 -12.08 1.03
CA ASP A 82 21.14 -12.13 2.18
C ASP A 82 21.86 -10.79 2.48
N ASN A 83 21.90 -9.89 1.49
CA ASN A 83 22.67 -8.64 1.54
C ASN A 83 21.79 -7.38 1.66
N LEU A 84 20.52 -7.51 2.07
CA LEU A 84 19.69 -6.33 2.30
C LEU A 84 20.07 -5.61 3.60
N PRO A 85 20.08 -4.27 3.60
CA PRO A 85 20.39 -3.52 4.81
C PRO A 85 19.27 -3.62 5.84
N SER A 86 19.64 -3.92 7.09
CA SER A 86 18.73 -3.92 8.23
C SER A 86 19.28 -2.98 9.31
N PRO A 87 18.67 -1.79 9.51
CA PRO A 87 17.47 -1.23 8.86
C PRO A 87 17.67 -0.80 7.38
N PRO A 88 16.58 -0.53 6.61
CA PRO A 88 15.17 -0.55 7.03
C PRO A 88 14.47 -1.90 6.89
N PHE A 89 15.09 -2.88 6.22
CA PHE A 89 14.46 -4.19 6.04
C PHE A 89 14.37 -4.95 7.36
N LEU A 90 13.24 -5.64 7.54
CA LEU A 90 13.00 -6.55 8.65
C LEU A 90 12.54 -7.88 8.06
N HIS A 91 13.03 -8.97 8.63
CA HIS A 91 12.69 -10.30 8.16
C HIS A 91 11.39 -10.78 8.82
N VAL A 92 10.29 -10.68 8.08
CA VAL A 92 9.04 -11.38 8.40
C VAL A 92 8.92 -12.58 7.46
N ASP A 93 9.02 -13.77 8.04
CA ASP A 93 8.99 -15.02 7.30
C ASP A 93 7.69 -15.15 6.47
N GLY A 94 7.83 -15.38 5.17
CA GLY A 94 6.69 -15.45 4.26
C GLY A 94 6.23 -14.12 3.64
N ILE A 95 6.86 -12.98 3.95
CA ILE A 95 6.44 -11.67 3.41
C ILE A 95 7.60 -10.96 2.69
N PRO A 96 7.63 -10.93 1.35
CA PRO A 96 8.68 -10.22 0.64
C PRO A 96 8.52 -8.69 0.77
N ASN A 97 9.62 -7.99 0.51
CA ASN A 97 9.65 -6.52 0.47
C ASN A 97 9.22 -5.86 1.79
N PHE A 98 9.32 -6.58 2.92
CA PHE A 98 8.92 -6.09 4.25
C PHE A 98 9.96 -5.14 4.85
N ARG A 99 9.54 -3.93 5.21
CA ARG A 99 10.41 -2.94 5.86
C ARG A 99 9.64 -1.93 6.69
N GLU A 100 10.36 -1.32 7.62
CA GLU A 100 9.90 -0.20 8.44
C GLU A 100 10.17 1.14 7.70
N LEU A 101 9.29 2.13 7.88
CA LEU A 101 9.53 3.50 7.37
C LEU A 101 10.22 4.43 8.38
N GLY A 102 10.27 4.06 9.66
CA GLY A 102 10.83 4.88 10.72
C GLY A 102 12.36 4.98 10.69
N GLY A 103 12.88 6.05 11.29
CA GLY A 103 14.30 6.28 11.52
C GLY A 103 14.99 7.23 10.53
N TYR A 104 14.33 7.62 9.43
CA TYR A 104 14.86 8.63 8.53
C TYR A 104 14.79 10.03 9.14
N ARG A 105 15.83 10.83 8.93
CA ARG A 105 15.89 12.23 9.39
C ARG A 105 14.76 13.04 8.77
N CYS A 106 14.13 13.89 9.57
CA CYS A 106 13.00 14.71 9.15
C CYS A 106 13.09 16.13 9.72
N LEU A 107 12.12 16.98 9.37
CA LEU A 107 12.02 18.33 9.91
C LEU A 107 11.58 18.31 11.39
N PRO A 108 11.88 19.36 12.17
CA PRO A 108 11.39 19.50 13.54
C PRO A 108 9.85 19.55 13.59
N PRO A 109 9.26 19.13 14.73
CA PRO A 109 7.83 19.32 14.96
C PRO A 109 7.48 20.80 15.04
N SER A 110 6.21 21.11 14.77
CA SER A 110 5.66 22.46 14.64
C SER A 110 5.90 23.34 15.87
N SER A 111 5.89 22.73 17.06
CA SER A 111 6.17 23.38 18.34
C SER A 111 7.61 23.92 18.47
N LYS A 112 8.55 23.43 17.64
CA LYS A 112 9.97 23.83 17.65
C LYS A 112 10.36 24.67 16.43
N SER A 113 9.59 24.63 15.34
CA SER A 113 9.82 25.43 14.13
C SER A 113 9.51 26.93 14.30
N GLN A 114 8.80 27.32 15.36
CA GLN A 114 8.43 28.70 15.69
C GLN A 114 9.43 29.39 16.64
N VAL A 115 10.53 28.72 17.02
CA VAL A 115 11.53 29.33 17.88
C VAL A 115 12.44 30.21 17.02
N ASP A 116 12.29 31.52 17.17
CA ASP A 116 13.09 32.59 16.59
C ASP A 116 14.59 32.26 16.56
N SER A 117 15.25 32.78 15.52
CA SER A 117 16.71 32.84 15.28
C SER A 117 17.56 33.44 16.41
N SER A 118 17.01 33.57 17.62
CA SER A 118 17.61 34.18 18.81
C SER A 118 17.50 33.32 20.08
N SER A 119 16.83 32.16 20.03
CA SER A 119 16.62 31.28 21.18
C SER A 119 17.14 29.87 20.87
N THR A 120 18.42 29.65 21.18
CA THR A 120 19.11 28.36 21.11
C THR A 120 18.53 27.39 22.15
N THR A 121 17.34 26.83 21.89
CA THR A 121 16.98 25.54 22.48
C THR A 121 17.75 24.50 21.67
N THR A 122 19.06 24.43 21.94
CA THR A 122 19.97 23.48 21.34
C THR A 122 19.42 22.11 21.67
N ILE A 123 18.95 21.39 20.66
CA ILE A 123 19.05 19.93 20.71
C ILE A 123 20.49 19.67 21.15
N SER A 124 20.70 18.79 22.15
CA SER A 124 22.04 18.30 22.47
C SER A 124 22.78 18.08 21.15
N SER A 125 24.02 18.55 21.02
CA SER A 125 24.76 18.60 19.74
C SER A 125 24.88 17.24 19.02
N ASN A 126 24.36 16.17 19.62
CA ASN A 126 24.38 14.80 19.15
C ASN A 126 22.98 14.16 18.97
N SER A 127 21.89 14.94 18.87
CA SER A 127 20.54 14.41 18.62
C SER A 127 19.83 15.13 17.48
N THR A 128 18.86 14.46 16.86
CA THR A 128 18.10 14.95 15.71
C THR A 128 16.67 14.42 15.70
N TYR A 129 15.87 14.89 14.75
CA TYR A 129 14.49 14.43 14.55
C TYR A 129 14.42 13.36 13.46
N VAL A 130 13.65 12.31 13.72
CA VAL A 130 13.38 11.24 12.77
C VAL A 130 11.90 10.90 12.72
N LEU A 131 11.44 10.29 11.63
CA LEU A 131 10.15 9.60 11.60
C LEU A 131 10.17 8.50 12.66
N ARG A 132 9.16 8.48 13.54
CA ARG A 132 9.06 7.56 14.67
C ARG A 132 9.12 6.11 14.22
N ARG A 133 9.93 5.33 14.93
CA ARG A 133 10.09 3.90 14.72
C ARG A 133 8.93 3.07 15.29
N GLY A 134 8.70 1.92 14.68
CA GLY A 134 7.72 0.93 15.12
C GLY A 134 6.26 1.25 14.80
N ILE A 135 5.97 2.30 14.02
CA ILE A 135 4.59 2.72 13.72
C ILE A 135 4.14 2.36 12.30
N LEU A 136 5.06 2.36 11.33
CA LEU A 136 4.73 2.24 9.91
C LEU A 136 5.56 1.15 9.26
N PHE A 137 4.86 0.13 8.75
CA PHE A 137 5.44 -0.99 8.03
C PHE A 137 4.80 -1.14 6.66
N ARG A 138 5.60 -1.56 5.68
CA ARG A 138 5.14 -1.82 4.32
C ARG A 138 5.67 -3.14 3.80
N CYS A 139 4.92 -3.76 2.91
CA CYS A 139 5.35 -5.00 2.26
C CYS A 139 4.65 -5.27 0.92
N ALA A 140 5.08 -6.34 0.24
CA ALA A 140 4.30 -7.03 -0.79
C ALA A 140 3.17 -7.85 -0.16
N HIS A 141 2.27 -8.41 -0.98
CA HIS A 141 1.12 -9.14 -0.46
C HIS A 141 1.55 -10.30 0.47
N PRO A 142 0.94 -10.43 1.66
CA PRO A 142 1.39 -11.34 2.71
C PRO A 142 0.82 -12.76 2.56
N THR A 143 0.44 -13.17 1.35
CA THR A 143 -0.30 -14.44 1.15
C THR A 143 0.52 -15.69 1.52
N HIS A 144 1.85 -15.58 1.55
CA HIS A 144 2.74 -16.67 1.96
C HIS A 144 3.17 -16.55 3.44
N LEU A 145 2.55 -15.67 4.23
CA LEU A 145 2.87 -15.46 5.64
C LEU A 145 2.84 -16.79 6.41
N THR A 146 3.94 -17.11 7.08
CA THR A 146 4.07 -18.33 7.88
C THR A 146 3.58 -18.09 9.32
N PRO A 147 3.29 -19.15 10.10
CA PRO A 147 3.00 -19.01 11.53
C PRO A 147 4.10 -18.29 12.31
N LYS A 148 5.37 -18.52 11.96
CA LYS A 148 6.53 -17.84 12.56
C LYS A 148 6.54 -16.35 12.19
N GLY A 149 6.26 -16.02 10.93
CA GLY A 149 6.14 -14.63 10.49
C GLY A 149 4.98 -13.91 11.18
N ALA A 150 3.83 -14.57 11.33
CA ALA A 150 2.66 -14.02 12.01
C ALA A 150 2.93 -13.75 13.50
N GLU A 151 3.65 -14.66 14.17
CA GLU A 151 4.09 -14.44 15.55
C GLU A 151 5.04 -13.25 15.65
N TYR A 152 6.01 -13.13 14.75
CA TYR A 152 6.94 -11.99 14.72
C TYR A 152 6.22 -10.66 14.48
N LEU A 153 5.27 -10.61 13.53
CA LEU A 153 4.44 -9.42 13.30
C LEU A 153 3.67 -9.00 14.54
N THR A 154 2.92 -9.92 15.15
CA THR A 154 1.97 -9.60 16.22
C THR A 154 2.64 -9.45 17.58
N ARG A 155 3.68 -10.23 17.89
CA ARG A 155 4.33 -10.24 19.21
C ARG A 155 5.58 -9.38 19.28
N THR A 156 6.34 -9.28 18.19
CA THR A 156 7.61 -8.54 18.18
C THR A 156 7.43 -7.14 17.61
N LEU A 157 6.74 -7.00 16.47
CA LEU A 157 6.49 -5.71 15.84
C LEU A 157 5.20 -5.03 16.32
N ASN A 158 4.39 -5.74 17.14
CA ASN A 158 3.11 -5.25 17.68
C ASN A 158 2.12 -4.80 16.58
N VAL A 159 2.21 -5.40 15.39
CA VAL A 159 1.34 -5.09 14.26
C VAL A 159 0.04 -5.87 14.39
N HIS A 160 -1.06 -5.13 14.57
CA HIS A 160 -2.40 -5.70 14.71
C HIS A 160 -3.37 -5.26 13.61
N ASP A 161 -3.05 -4.17 12.89
CA ASP A 161 -3.89 -3.63 11.82
C ASP A 161 -3.11 -3.64 10.49
N MET A 162 -3.68 -4.34 9.49
CA MET A 162 -3.09 -4.48 8.16
C MET A 162 -4.03 -3.97 7.07
N TYR A 163 -3.60 -3.00 6.28
CA TYR A 163 -4.38 -2.38 5.21
C TYR A 163 -4.03 -2.98 3.84
N ASP A 164 -5.01 -3.63 3.22
CA ASP A 164 -4.88 -4.25 1.90
C ASP A 164 -5.38 -3.28 0.82
N LEU A 165 -4.44 -2.71 0.07
CA LEU A 165 -4.69 -1.70 -0.97
C LEU A 165 -5.05 -2.32 -2.34
N ARG A 166 -5.10 -3.66 -2.43
CA ARG A 166 -5.44 -4.38 -3.66
C ARG A 166 -6.92 -4.21 -3.99
N SER A 167 -7.24 -4.21 -5.27
CA SER A 167 -8.62 -4.23 -5.74
C SER A 167 -9.26 -5.61 -5.54
N ALA A 168 -10.59 -5.69 -5.50
CA ALA A 168 -11.29 -6.98 -5.38
C ALA A 168 -10.93 -7.98 -6.51
N PRO A 169 -10.80 -7.56 -7.80
CA PRO A 169 -10.34 -8.44 -8.85
C PRO A 169 -8.93 -9.01 -8.62
N GLU A 170 -8.00 -8.20 -8.11
CA GLU A 170 -6.65 -8.67 -7.77
C GLU A 170 -6.67 -9.76 -6.69
N ILE A 171 -7.53 -9.58 -5.67
CA ILE A 171 -7.69 -10.54 -4.58
C ILE A 171 -8.32 -11.85 -5.10
N ALA A 172 -9.41 -11.76 -5.85
CA ALA A 172 -10.13 -12.94 -6.36
C ALA A 172 -9.26 -13.83 -7.27
N ARG A 173 -8.38 -13.21 -8.06
CA ARG A 173 -7.41 -13.94 -8.88
C ARG A 173 -6.44 -14.74 -8.03
N LEU A 174 -5.89 -14.12 -6.99
CA LEU A 174 -4.98 -14.81 -6.08
C LEU A 174 -5.69 -15.89 -5.24
N ALA A 175 -6.94 -15.67 -4.86
CA ALA A 175 -7.76 -16.68 -4.19
C ALA A 175 -7.86 -17.98 -5.01
N THR A 176 -8.04 -17.84 -6.32
CA THR A 176 -8.06 -19.00 -7.22
C THR A 176 -6.73 -19.75 -7.22
N THR A 177 -5.59 -19.04 -7.19
CA THR A 177 -4.26 -19.65 -7.03
C THR A 177 -4.17 -20.39 -5.69
N VAL A 178 -4.45 -19.70 -4.58
CA VAL A 178 -4.36 -20.27 -3.23
C VAL A 178 -5.20 -21.53 -3.07
N ALA A 179 -6.43 -21.55 -3.60
CA ALA A 179 -7.32 -22.71 -3.52
C ALA A 179 -6.79 -23.95 -4.25
N ASN A 180 -5.93 -23.78 -5.25
CA ASN A 180 -5.40 -24.87 -6.08
C ASN A 180 -3.96 -25.27 -5.71
N SER A 181 -3.31 -24.55 -4.81
CA SER A 181 -1.93 -24.84 -4.39
C SER A 181 -1.88 -25.60 -3.06
N PRO A 182 -0.78 -26.33 -2.79
CA PRO A 182 -0.58 -27.01 -1.52
C PRO A 182 -0.58 -26.06 -0.30
N LYS A 183 -1.06 -26.54 0.85
CA LYS A 183 -1.17 -25.74 2.09
C LYS A 183 0.19 -25.29 2.64
N ASP A 184 1.26 -26.01 2.35
CA ASP A 184 2.63 -25.62 2.72
C ASP A 184 3.13 -24.38 1.94
N VAL A 185 2.57 -24.09 0.76
CA VAL A 185 2.86 -22.86 0.00
C VAL A 185 2.13 -21.66 0.62
N TYR A 186 0.89 -21.87 1.04
CA TYR A 186 0.02 -20.83 1.60
C TYR A 186 -0.50 -21.23 2.99
N PRO A 187 0.37 -21.25 4.01
CA PRO A 187 0.04 -21.87 5.30
C PRO A 187 -1.07 -21.17 6.06
N LEU A 188 -1.20 -19.84 5.90
CA LEU A 188 -2.18 -19.02 6.62
C LEU A 188 -3.19 -18.29 5.71
N ALA A 189 -3.05 -18.38 4.39
CA ALA A 189 -4.02 -17.76 3.50
C ALA A 189 -5.32 -18.59 3.50
N ASP A 190 -6.44 -17.88 3.55
CA ASP A 190 -7.74 -18.48 3.39
C ASP A 190 -7.95 -18.91 1.93
N PRO A 191 -8.37 -20.16 1.66
CA PRO A 191 -8.53 -20.66 0.29
C PRO A 191 -9.72 -20.02 -0.46
N GLU A 192 -10.71 -19.47 0.24
CA GLU A 192 -11.84 -18.78 -0.39
C GLU A 192 -11.48 -17.34 -0.77
N THR A 193 -10.71 -16.65 0.06
CA THR A 193 -10.40 -15.23 -0.14
C THR A 193 -9.00 -14.96 -0.70
N GLY A 194 -8.08 -15.92 -0.62
CA GLY A 194 -6.66 -15.74 -0.95
C GLY A 194 -5.90 -14.79 -0.02
N CYS A 195 -6.49 -14.44 1.12
CA CYS A 195 -5.98 -13.45 2.06
C CYS A 195 -5.73 -14.06 3.44
N VAL A 196 -4.95 -13.37 4.26
CA VAL A 196 -4.63 -13.79 5.64
C VAL A 196 -5.69 -13.30 6.63
N ASP A 197 -6.95 -13.67 6.41
CA ASP A 197 -8.10 -13.16 7.17
C ASP A 197 -8.23 -13.77 8.58
N ASN A 198 -7.68 -14.98 8.79
CA ASN A 198 -7.89 -15.78 9.99
C ASN A 198 -6.65 -15.91 10.89
N VAL A 199 -5.78 -14.89 10.90
CA VAL A 199 -4.55 -14.89 11.70
C VAL A 199 -4.82 -14.30 13.10
N PRO A 200 -4.61 -15.05 14.19
CA PRO A 200 -4.88 -14.55 15.55
C PRO A 200 -4.10 -13.27 15.87
N GLY A 201 -4.80 -12.24 16.31
CA GLY A 201 -4.20 -10.95 16.66
C GLY A 201 -3.85 -10.07 15.46
N LEU A 202 -4.18 -10.45 14.23
CA LEU A 202 -3.96 -9.61 13.04
C LEU A 202 -5.28 -9.38 12.32
N ASN A 203 -5.67 -8.11 12.18
CA ASN A 203 -6.88 -7.71 11.48
C ASN A 203 -6.53 -7.17 10.11
N ARG A 204 -7.06 -7.80 9.05
CA ARG A 204 -6.99 -7.24 7.70
C ARG A 204 -8.15 -6.28 7.45
N HIS A 205 -7.80 -5.06 7.05
CA HIS A 205 -8.71 -4.04 6.54
C HIS A 205 -8.65 -4.06 5.02
N PHE A 206 -9.74 -4.49 4.38
CA PHE A 206 -9.86 -4.34 2.93
C PHE A 206 -10.09 -2.86 2.60
N THR A 207 -9.07 -2.20 2.06
CA THR A 207 -9.06 -0.75 1.85
C THR A 207 -8.47 -0.44 0.47
N PRO A 208 -9.17 -0.82 -0.61
CA PRO A 208 -8.64 -0.72 -1.96
C PRO A 208 -8.41 0.75 -2.36
N VAL A 209 -7.31 1.02 -3.07
CA VAL A 209 -7.13 2.31 -3.76
C VAL A 209 -8.12 2.42 -4.93
N TYR A 210 -8.33 1.31 -5.65
CA TYR A 210 -9.33 1.20 -6.70
C TYR A 210 -10.33 0.11 -6.33
N GLN A 211 -11.61 0.46 -6.17
CA GLN A 211 -12.65 -0.55 -5.86
C GLN A 211 -12.75 -1.60 -6.98
N THR A 212 -12.86 -1.11 -8.22
CA THR A 212 -12.85 -1.90 -9.45
C THR A 212 -11.82 -1.28 -10.38
N GLU A 213 -10.88 -2.09 -10.83
CA GLU A 213 -9.88 -1.64 -11.78
C GLU A 213 -10.28 -2.10 -13.19
N ASP A 214 -10.23 -1.19 -14.17
CA ASP A 214 -10.54 -1.53 -15.56
C ASP A 214 -9.36 -2.26 -16.20
N TYR A 215 -9.58 -3.52 -16.54
CA TYR A 215 -8.67 -4.39 -17.27
C TYR A 215 -9.10 -4.55 -18.75
N GLY A 216 -9.95 -3.66 -19.24
CA GLY A 216 -10.33 -3.60 -20.64
C GLY A 216 -9.12 -3.43 -21.57
N PRO A 217 -9.18 -3.92 -22.83
CA PRO A 217 -8.04 -3.89 -23.75
C PRO A 217 -7.42 -2.51 -23.95
N VAL A 218 -8.26 -1.45 -23.95
CA VAL A 218 -7.82 -0.06 -24.10
C VAL A 218 -7.09 0.45 -22.86
N ALA A 219 -7.61 0.16 -21.66
CA ALA A 219 -6.98 0.53 -20.40
C ALA A 219 -5.63 -0.18 -20.20
N LEU A 220 -5.55 -1.47 -20.59
CA LEU A 220 -4.31 -2.23 -20.56
C LEU A 220 -3.27 -1.72 -21.57
N ALA A 221 -3.67 -1.41 -22.81
CA ALA A 221 -2.76 -0.85 -23.81
C ALA A 221 -2.24 0.53 -23.37
N THR A 222 -3.10 1.35 -22.77
CA THR A 222 -2.76 2.66 -22.23
C THR A 222 -1.75 2.53 -21.09
N LYS A 223 -1.99 1.63 -20.12
CA LYS A 223 -1.05 1.33 -19.03
C LYS A 223 0.28 0.76 -19.55
N LEU A 224 0.25 -0.09 -20.58
CA LEU A 224 1.47 -0.64 -21.17
C LEU A 224 2.33 0.47 -21.75
N GLN A 225 1.72 1.32 -22.58
CA GLN A 225 2.39 2.48 -23.14
C GLN A 225 2.93 3.40 -22.05
N TRP A 226 2.14 3.64 -20.99
CA TRP A 226 2.56 4.45 -19.85
C TRP A 226 3.82 3.90 -19.19
N TYR A 227 3.87 2.61 -18.89
CA TYR A 227 4.97 2.03 -18.14
C TYR A 227 6.22 1.72 -18.97
N THR A 228 6.09 1.53 -20.28
CA THR A 228 7.23 1.21 -21.17
C THR A 228 7.85 2.44 -21.83
N THR A 229 7.15 3.58 -21.83
CA THR A 229 7.71 4.83 -22.36
C THR A 229 8.62 5.46 -21.31
N VAL A 230 9.93 5.37 -21.53
CA VAL A 230 10.94 6.06 -20.72
C VAL A 230 11.33 7.35 -21.44
N HIS A 231 11.13 8.49 -20.80
CA HIS A 231 11.73 9.74 -21.27
C HIS A 231 13.14 9.81 -20.67
N MET A 232 14.12 9.39 -21.48
CA MET A 232 15.48 9.14 -21.00
C MET A 232 16.21 10.42 -20.59
N HIS A 233 15.89 11.58 -21.16
CA HIS A 233 16.51 12.85 -20.78
C HIS A 233 15.62 14.02 -21.20
N ASP A 234 14.94 14.63 -20.22
CA ASP A 234 14.54 16.03 -20.33
C ASP A 234 15.72 16.86 -19.78
N GLU A 235 16.43 17.56 -20.67
CA GLU A 235 17.61 18.36 -20.31
C GLU A 235 17.28 19.45 -19.28
N GLU A 236 16.02 19.88 -19.18
CA GLU A 236 15.57 20.86 -18.18
C GLU A 236 15.40 20.24 -16.78
N VAL A 237 15.09 18.94 -16.68
CA VAL A 237 14.70 18.28 -15.42
C VAL A 237 15.87 17.54 -14.77
N GLY A 238 16.89 17.14 -15.54
CA GLY A 238 18.16 16.62 -15.03
C GLY A 238 18.16 15.17 -14.53
N PHE A 239 17.06 14.42 -14.67
CA PHE A 239 16.96 13.00 -14.35
C PHE A 239 15.93 12.28 -15.26
N ALA A 240 16.07 10.96 -15.41
CA ALA A 240 15.17 10.15 -16.25
C ALA A 240 13.90 9.74 -15.47
N TYR A 241 12.74 9.80 -16.12
CA TYR A 241 11.49 9.31 -15.56
C TYR A 241 10.49 8.92 -16.65
N SER A 242 9.39 8.31 -16.25
CA SER A 242 8.27 7.95 -17.10
C SER A 242 7.03 8.74 -16.72
N GLU A 243 6.57 9.56 -17.66
CA GLU A 243 5.30 10.30 -17.58
C GLU A 243 4.11 9.39 -17.26
N GLY A 244 4.12 8.17 -17.78
CA GLY A 244 3.08 7.19 -17.50
C GLY A 244 3.05 6.74 -16.04
N PHE A 245 4.21 6.52 -15.44
CA PHE A 245 4.30 6.24 -14.00
C PHE A 245 3.87 7.44 -13.16
N VAL A 246 4.25 8.67 -13.53
CA VAL A 246 3.83 9.89 -12.83
C VAL A 246 2.30 10.05 -12.87
N LYS A 247 1.67 9.84 -14.03
CA LYS A 247 0.20 9.82 -14.19
C LYS A 247 -0.44 8.74 -13.33
N ALA A 248 0.13 7.53 -13.31
CA ALA A 248 -0.37 6.45 -12.46
C ALA A 248 -0.28 6.84 -10.96
N TYR A 249 0.82 7.45 -10.51
CA TYR A 249 0.98 7.86 -9.10
C TYR A 249 0.04 9.00 -8.71
N ARG A 250 -0.19 9.95 -9.62
CA ARG A 250 -1.22 10.97 -9.49
C ARG A 250 -2.60 10.36 -9.30
N ASP A 251 -2.97 9.40 -10.13
CA ASP A 251 -4.26 8.73 -10.05
C ASP A 251 -4.39 7.93 -8.76
N ILE A 252 -3.36 7.19 -8.38
CA ILE A 252 -3.27 6.46 -7.12
C ILE A 252 -3.48 7.41 -5.93
N ALA A 253 -2.77 8.54 -5.88
CA ALA A 253 -2.90 9.53 -4.81
C ALA A 253 -4.30 10.16 -4.79
N THR A 254 -4.88 10.41 -5.96
CA THR A 254 -6.23 10.99 -6.07
C THR A 254 -7.28 10.02 -5.54
N HIS A 255 -7.25 8.75 -5.94
CA HIS A 255 -8.20 7.73 -5.51
C HIS A 255 -7.99 7.28 -4.05
N GLY A 256 -6.73 7.27 -3.59
CA GLY A 256 -6.41 7.08 -2.16
C GLY A 256 -6.95 8.21 -1.27
N GLY A 257 -7.17 9.40 -1.83
CA GLY A 257 -7.65 10.60 -1.15
C GLY A 257 -9.11 10.53 -0.67
N SER A 258 -10.03 11.27 -1.31
CA SER A 258 -11.38 11.60 -0.78
C SER A 258 -12.17 10.38 -0.30
N LYS A 259 -12.16 10.12 1.02
CA LYS A 259 -12.74 8.93 1.68
C LYS A 259 -12.18 7.59 1.17
N GLY A 260 -10.99 7.61 0.60
CA GLY A 260 -10.27 6.46 0.08
C GLY A 260 -9.29 5.87 1.10
N ALA A 261 -8.40 5.04 0.59
CA ALA A 261 -7.48 4.26 1.42
C ALA A 261 -6.49 5.12 2.22
N TYR A 262 -5.96 6.18 1.64
CA TYR A 262 -4.97 7.03 2.28
C TYR A 262 -5.61 7.90 3.33
N ALA A 263 -6.82 8.45 3.08
CA ALA A 263 -7.58 9.14 4.11
C ALA A 263 -7.83 8.25 5.34
N THR A 264 -8.17 6.98 5.11
CA THR A 264 -8.39 5.99 6.18
C THR A 264 -7.11 5.72 6.97
N MET A 265 -5.98 5.50 6.31
CA MET A 265 -4.70 5.23 6.99
C MET A 265 -4.13 6.48 7.68
N PHE A 266 -4.28 7.69 7.12
CA PHE A 266 -3.91 8.93 7.81
C PHE A 266 -4.78 9.17 9.05
N ARG A 267 -6.08 8.83 8.98
CA ARG A 267 -6.96 8.84 10.16
C ARG A 267 -6.51 7.85 11.23
N HIS A 268 -6.13 6.63 10.86
CA HIS A 268 -5.53 5.67 11.79
C HIS A 268 -4.33 6.28 12.52
N LEU A 269 -3.36 6.82 11.78
CA LEU A 269 -2.15 7.43 12.37
C LEU A 269 -2.47 8.60 13.32
N LEU A 270 -3.52 9.36 13.03
CA LEU A 270 -3.94 10.50 13.84
C LEU A 270 -4.67 10.06 15.13
N GLU A 271 -5.51 9.04 15.04
CA GLU A 271 -6.41 8.59 16.12
C GLU A 271 -5.75 7.54 17.03
N LYS A 272 -4.84 6.74 16.46
CA LYS A 272 -4.11 5.66 17.12
C LYS A 272 -2.59 5.82 16.93
N PRO A 273 -1.96 6.90 17.41
CA PRO A 273 -0.57 7.25 17.11
C PRO A 273 0.49 6.28 17.68
N ASN A 274 0.07 5.32 18.50
CA ASN A 274 0.93 4.28 19.08
C ASN A 274 0.63 2.89 18.52
N ASP A 275 -0.41 2.74 17.70
CA ASP A 275 -0.79 1.45 17.12
C ASP A 275 -0.06 1.33 15.77
N PRO A 276 0.75 0.30 15.57
CA PRO A 276 1.45 0.12 14.31
C PRO A 276 0.49 -0.30 13.20
N LEU A 277 0.64 0.30 12.02
CA LEU A 277 -0.03 -0.17 10.81
C LEU A 277 0.95 -0.81 9.82
N LEU A 278 0.51 -1.93 9.26
CA LEU A 278 1.11 -2.53 8.08
C LEU A 278 0.23 -2.21 6.87
N PHE A 279 0.81 -1.80 5.75
CA PHE A 279 0.05 -1.57 4.52
C PHE A 279 0.76 -2.18 3.31
N HIS A 280 -0.02 -2.77 2.41
CA HIS A 280 0.52 -3.50 1.29
C HIS A 280 -0.36 -3.37 0.04
N CYS A 281 0.23 -3.67 -1.10
CA CYS A 281 -0.50 -3.93 -2.33
C CYS A 281 -0.04 -5.29 -2.89
N THR A 282 0.08 -5.44 -4.20
CA THR A 282 0.62 -6.68 -4.80
C THR A 282 2.13 -6.77 -4.57
N ALA A 283 2.93 -5.90 -5.20
CA ALA A 283 4.39 -5.90 -5.03
C ALA A 283 4.88 -5.04 -3.86
N GLY A 284 4.00 -4.28 -3.20
CA GLY A 284 4.41 -3.28 -2.22
C GLY A 284 5.13 -2.09 -2.85
N LYS A 285 4.92 -1.84 -4.15
CA LYS A 285 5.63 -0.84 -4.97
C LYS A 285 4.84 0.44 -5.17
N ASP A 286 3.83 0.45 -6.05
CA ASP A 286 3.19 1.69 -6.51
C ASP A 286 2.22 2.28 -5.47
N ARG A 287 1.09 1.62 -5.19
CA ARG A 287 0.11 2.08 -4.17
C ARG A 287 0.75 2.26 -2.79
N THR A 288 1.48 1.25 -2.35
CA THR A 288 2.23 1.30 -1.10
C THR A 288 3.29 2.42 -1.10
N GLY A 289 4.04 2.59 -2.20
CA GLY A 289 5.10 3.58 -2.29
C GLY A 289 4.60 5.01 -2.35
N VAL A 290 3.49 5.26 -3.03
CA VAL A 290 2.86 6.59 -3.03
C VAL A 290 2.41 6.97 -1.62
N PHE A 291 1.76 6.06 -0.87
CA PHE A 291 1.39 6.36 0.52
C PHE A 291 2.62 6.61 1.41
N ALA A 292 3.65 5.76 1.30
CA ALA A 292 4.91 5.92 2.03
C ALA A 292 5.56 7.29 1.74
N ALA A 293 5.65 7.68 0.47
CA ALA A 293 6.22 8.95 0.05
C ALA A 293 5.45 10.16 0.61
N LEU A 294 4.11 10.09 0.64
CA LEU A 294 3.26 11.14 1.22
C LEU A 294 3.49 11.29 2.74
N VAL A 295 3.65 10.18 3.47
CA VAL A 295 3.97 10.20 4.92
C VAL A 295 5.37 10.78 5.16
N LEU A 296 6.37 10.34 4.40
CA LEU A 296 7.74 10.85 4.52
C LEU A 296 7.83 12.35 4.18
N LYS A 297 7.11 12.79 3.15
CA LYS A 297 6.98 14.21 2.78
C LYS A 297 6.28 15.03 3.88
N LEU A 298 5.27 14.47 4.55
CA LEU A 298 4.55 15.14 5.65
C LEU A 298 5.47 15.51 6.82
N VAL A 299 6.35 14.59 7.22
CA VAL A 299 7.31 14.85 8.30
C VAL A 299 8.56 15.60 7.82
N GLY A 300 8.71 15.80 6.51
CA GLY A 300 9.82 16.55 5.92
C GLY A 300 11.12 15.76 5.82
N VAL A 301 11.04 14.46 5.51
CA VAL A 301 12.21 13.72 5.02
C VAL A 301 12.65 14.32 3.68
N ASP A 302 13.96 14.37 3.42
CA ASP A 302 14.50 14.92 2.18
C ASP A 302 14.12 14.06 0.95
N GLU A 303 14.02 14.71 -0.20
CA GLU A 303 13.54 14.09 -1.45
C GLU A 303 14.40 12.89 -1.88
N GLU A 304 15.72 12.96 -1.71
CA GLU A 304 16.63 11.88 -2.11
C GLU A 304 16.42 10.63 -1.24
N THR A 305 16.24 10.80 0.07
CA THR A 305 15.89 9.70 0.97
C THR A 305 14.53 9.09 0.63
N ILE A 306 13.52 9.90 0.27
CA ILE A 306 12.21 9.38 -0.16
C ILE A 306 12.33 8.55 -1.44
N CYS A 307 13.08 9.05 -2.42
CA CYS A 307 13.28 8.35 -3.69
C CYS A 307 14.10 7.07 -3.50
N TRP A 308 15.11 7.09 -2.62
CA TRP A 308 15.87 5.90 -2.22
C TRP A 308 14.99 4.84 -1.55
N GLU A 309 14.18 5.22 -0.55
CA GLU A 309 13.25 4.31 0.15
C GLU A 309 12.24 3.67 -0.82
N TYR A 310 11.69 4.47 -1.74
CA TYR A 310 10.81 3.95 -2.79
C TYR A 310 11.52 2.90 -3.64
N ALA A 311 12.75 3.21 -4.07
CA ALA A 311 13.53 2.39 -4.97
C ALA A 311 14.03 1.08 -4.34
N LEU A 312 14.10 0.99 -3.01
CA LEU A 312 14.37 -0.25 -2.29
C LEU A 312 13.38 -1.38 -2.59
N THR A 313 12.25 -1.08 -3.24
CA THR A 313 11.29 -2.11 -3.62
C THR A 313 11.89 -3.18 -4.55
N GLU A 314 12.73 -2.80 -5.51
CA GLU A 314 13.38 -3.78 -6.40
C GLU A 314 14.26 -4.79 -5.64
N PRO A 315 15.28 -4.36 -4.85
CA PRO A 315 16.08 -5.30 -4.08
C PRO A 315 15.25 -6.01 -3.00
N GLY A 316 14.25 -5.33 -2.41
CA GLY A 316 13.33 -5.92 -1.43
C GLY A 316 12.46 -7.07 -1.97
N LEU A 317 12.17 -7.08 -3.27
CA LEU A 317 11.47 -8.18 -3.93
C LEU A 317 12.40 -9.35 -4.25
N GLY A 318 13.70 -9.15 -4.42
CA GLY A 318 14.64 -10.23 -4.72
C GLY A 318 14.20 -11.11 -5.89
N GLU A 319 14.21 -12.43 -5.71
CA GLU A 319 13.79 -13.39 -6.74
C GLU A 319 12.33 -13.24 -7.18
N TRP A 320 11.45 -12.70 -6.33
CA TRP A 320 10.06 -12.47 -6.71
C TRP A 320 9.91 -11.44 -7.83
N ARG A 321 10.85 -10.51 -7.95
CA ARG A 321 10.89 -9.60 -9.09
C ARG A 321 11.01 -10.38 -10.40
N ASN A 322 11.88 -11.39 -10.45
CA ASN A 322 12.05 -12.23 -11.63
C ASN A 322 10.77 -13.03 -11.94
N GLN A 323 10.10 -13.54 -10.92
CA GLN A 323 8.83 -14.24 -11.10
C GLN A 323 7.72 -13.32 -11.65
N PHE A 324 7.66 -12.05 -11.20
CA PHE A 324 6.74 -11.07 -11.77
C PHE A 324 7.06 -10.77 -13.24
N ILE A 325 8.35 -10.62 -13.58
CA ILE A 325 8.81 -10.40 -14.94
C ILE A 325 8.42 -11.59 -15.83
N ASP A 326 8.75 -12.81 -15.42
CA ASP A 326 8.45 -14.05 -16.15
C ASP A 326 6.94 -14.18 -16.40
N ARG A 327 6.14 -13.92 -15.37
CA ARG A 327 4.68 -13.94 -15.48
C ARG A 327 4.20 -12.91 -16.50
N MET A 328 4.62 -11.65 -16.39
CA MET A 328 4.21 -10.60 -17.34
C MET A 328 4.61 -10.91 -18.78
N THR A 329 5.80 -11.48 -19.00
CA THR A 329 6.24 -11.91 -20.34
C THR A 329 5.35 -13.02 -20.90
N GLN A 330 4.90 -13.96 -20.06
CA GLN A 330 4.03 -15.07 -20.49
C GLN A 330 2.59 -14.64 -20.73
N THR A 331 2.07 -13.68 -19.97
CA THR A 331 0.63 -13.46 -19.84
C THR A 331 0.17 -12.01 -20.11
N GLY A 332 1.09 -11.07 -20.36
CA GLY A 332 0.80 -9.68 -20.68
C GLY A 332 0.56 -8.77 -19.46
N LEU A 333 0.23 -7.49 -19.70
CA LEU A 333 -0.02 -6.52 -18.62
C LEU A 333 -1.39 -6.79 -17.98
N GLY A 334 -1.46 -6.74 -16.66
CA GLY A 334 -2.68 -7.07 -15.91
C GLY A 334 -2.82 -8.55 -15.57
N SER A 335 -1.82 -9.37 -15.91
CA SER A 335 -1.78 -10.80 -15.63
C SER A 335 -1.29 -11.19 -14.24
N GLY A 336 -1.63 -10.40 -13.23
CA GLY A 336 -1.77 -10.93 -11.88
C GLY A 336 -2.96 -11.91 -11.77
N GLY A 337 -3.14 -12.81 -12.77
CA GLY A 337 -4.11 -13.90 -12.87
C GLY A 337 -5.21 -13.76 -13.96
N GLY A 338 -4.89 -13.78 -15.26
CA GLY A 338 -5.90 -13.88 -16.35
C GLY A 338 -6.54 -12.53 -16.76
N THR A 339 -6.62 -12.14 -18.04
CA THR A 339 -6.94 -12.92 -19.24
C THR A 339 -6.02 -12.59 -20.42
N GLY A 340 -5.45 -13.63 -21.03
CA GLY A 340 -4.75 -13.54 -22.30
C GLY A 340 -4.55 -14.93 -22.89
N HIS A 341 -5.54 -15.44 -23.63
CA HIS A 341 -5.28 -16.62 -24.46
C HIS A 341 -4.28 -16.27 -25.57
N PRO A 342 -3.36 -17.19 -25.89
CA PRO A 342 -3.02 -17.51 -27.26
C PRO A 342 -3.93 -18.66 -27.74
N LYS A 343 -4.78 -18.35 -28.74
CA LYS A 343 -5.38 -19.23 -29.78
C LYS A 343 -6.50 -20.23 -29.39
N ILE A 344 -7.72 -19.92 -29.84
CA ILE A 344 -8.55 -20.88 -30.60
C ILE A 344 -8.87 -20.22 -31.95
N GLN A 345 -8.64 -20.95 -33.05
CA GLN A 345 -8.95 -20.52 -34.40
C GLN A 345 -10.47 -20.45 -34.58
N THR A 346 -11.02 -19.25 -34.71
CA THR A 346 -12.34 -19.03 -35.31
C THR A 346 -12.14 -18.06 -36.46
N GLU A 347 -12.39 -18.55 -37.68
CA GLU A 347 -12.37 -17.78 -38.91
C GLU A 347 -13.44 -16.67 -38.85
N GLY A 348 -13.06 -15.41 -39.12
CA GLY A 348 -14.04 -14.39 -39.54
C GLY A 348 -14.01 -13.00 -38.93
N SER A 349 -13.12 -12.62 -38.00
CA SER A 349 -13.06 -11.24 -37.50
C SER A 349 -11.66 -10.64 -37.54
N ALA A 350 -11.59 -9.34 -37.86
CA ALA A 350 -10.37 -8.59 -38.11
C ALA A 350 -9.41 -8.64 -36.90
N LYS A 351 -8.16 -9.04 -37.18
CA LYS A 351 -7.06 -9.23 -36.24
C LYS A 351 -6.76 -7.95 -35.45
N VAL A 352 -6.86 -8.01 -34.13
CA VAL A 352 -6.12 -7.11 -33.23
C VAL A 352 -5.15 -7.98 -32.44
N GLU A 353 -3.91 -8.09 -32.92
CA GLU A 353 -2.81 -8.74 -32.21
C GLU A 353 -2.50 -7.93 -30.94
N ARG A 354 -2.61 -8.55 -29.76
CA ARG A 354 -2.07 -7.94 -28.53
C ARG A 354 -0.54 -8.05 -28.60
N PRO A 355 0.21 -6.94 -28.47
CA PRO A 355 1.66 -7.00 -28.52
C PRO A 355 2.18 -7.81 -27.32
N GLY A 356 3.01 -8.82 -27.58
CA GLY A 356 3.74 -9.53 -26.52
C GLY A 356 4.67 -8.58 -25.78
N ILE A 357 4.76 -8.71 -24.45
CA ILE A 357 5.63 -7.87 -23.61
C ILE A 357 7.00 -8.52 -23.54
N THR A 358 8.06 -7.81 -23.97
CA THR A 358 9.42 -8.31 -23.85
C THR A 358 9.86 -8.39 -22.38
N ARG A 359 10.90 -9.18 -22.08
CA ARG A 359 11.44 -9.26 -20.72
C ARG A 359 11.89 -7.89 -20.22
N GLU A 360 12.50 -7.09 -21.09
CA GLU A 360 12.99 -5.74 -20.78
C GLU A 360 11.83 -4.81 -20.45
N GLN A 361 10.74 -4.87 -21.23
CA GLN A 361 9.53 -4.10 -20.95
C GLN A 361 8.90 -4.53 -19.61
N ALA A 362 8.82 -5.83 -19.34
CA ALA A 362 8.33 -6.36 -18.07
C ALA A 362 9.22 -5.93 -16.89
N ALA A 363 10.55 -5.90 -17.07
CA ALA A 363 11.50 -5.41 -16.08
C ALA A 363 11.32 -3.91 -15.79
N LEU A 364 11.07 -3.09 -16.81
CA LEU A 364 10.73 -1.67 -16.64
C LEU A 364 9.41 -1.50 -15.87
N ILE A 365 8.38 -2.29 -16.18
CA ILE A 365 7.11 -2.29 -15.45
C ILE A 365 7.30 -2.71 -13.99
N CYS A 366 8.14 -3.71 -13.72
CA CYS A 366 8.45 -4.17 -12.37
C CYS A 366 9.38 -3.22 -11.60
N GLY A 367 10.09 -2.33 -12.29
CA GLY A 367 11.09 -1.44 -11.71
C GLY A 367 10.50 -0.36 -10.79
N SER A 368 11.30 0.08 -9.81
CA SER A 368 10.97 1.16 -8.86
C SER A 368 12.02 2.26 -8.96
N ARG A 369 12.07 2.97 -10.09
CA ARG A 369 13.11 4.00 -10.32
C ARG A 369 12.87 5.25 -9.48
N ALA A 370 13.93 5.77 -8.86
CA ALA A 370 13.93 7.01 -8.08
C ALA A 370 13.38 8.20 -8.88
N GLY A 371 13.81 8.37 -10.14
CA GLY A 371 13.30 9.44 -11.00
C GLY A 371 11.77 9.50 -11.16
N ASN A 372 11.06 8.36 -11.19
CA ASN A 372 9.59 8.35 -11.24
C ASN A 372 8.96 8.92 -9.96
N MET A 373 9.53 8.57 -8.81
CA MET A 373 9.07 9.10 -7.51
C MET A 373 9.42 10.58 -7.38
N ARG A 374 10.61 10.99 -7.81
CA ARG A 374 11.06 12.38 -7.81
C ARG A 374 10.12 13.26 -8.65
N ALA A 375 9.80 12.81 -9.86
CA ALA A 375 8.86 13.51 -10.72
C ALA A 375 7.47 13.62 -10.07
N PHE A 376 6.94 12.54 -9.49
CA PHE A 376 5.66 12.58 -8.77
C PHE A 376 5.66 13.58 -7.60
N LEU A 377 6.71 13.59 -6.77
CA LEU A 377 6.81 14.54 -5.66
C LEU A 377 6.79 16.00 -6.15
N ARG A 378 7.57 16.31 -7.19
CA ARG A 378 7.69 17.69 -7.68
C ARG A 378 6.47 18.15 -8.48
N THR A 379 6.03 17.37 -9.46
CA THR A 379 4.99 17.80 -10.39
C THR A 379 3.60 17.64 -9.80
N VAL A 380 3.35 16.55 -9.09
CA VAL A 380 2.01 16.22 -8.57
C VAL A 380 1.83 16.70 -7.14
N VAL A 381 2.70 16.30 -6.22
CA VAL A 381 2.50 16.65 -4.79
C VAL A 381 2.73 18.13 -4.58
N ASP A 382 3.88 18.66 -4.99
CA ASP A 382 4.21 20.08 -4.77
C ASP A 382 3.52 20.98 -5.80
N GLY A 383 3.49 20.58 -7.08
CA GLY A 383 2.87 21.34 -8.17
C GLY A 383 1.34 21.30 -8.16
N GLU A 384 0.74 20.15 -8.49
CA GLU A 384 -0.71 20.05 -8.67
C GLU A 384 -1.52 20.12 -7.36
N PHE A 385 -1.07 19.42 -6.31
CA PHE A 385 -1.77 19.41 -5.02
C PHE A 385 -1.41 20.61 -4.15
N GLY A 386 -0.38 21.39 -4.51
CA GLY A 386 0.09 22.54 -3.75
C GLY A 386 0.76 22.15 -2.43
N GLY A 387 1.35 20.97 -2.34
CA GLY A 387 2.04 20.42 -1.17
C GLY A 387 1.22 19.39 -0.39
N ILE A 388 1.93 18.62 0.45
CA ILE A 388 1.36 17.53 1.25
C ILE A 388 0.25 18.00 2.22
N ASP A 389 0.41 19.16 2.86
CA ASP A 389 -0.60 19.72 3.76
C ASP A 389 -1.92 19.99 3.02
N ASN A 390 -1.85 20.54 1.81
CA ASN A 390 -3.01 20.80 0.97
C ASN A 390 -3.64 19.49 0.48
N TYR A 391 -2.84 18.49 0.11
CA TYR A 391 -3.34 17.15 -0.20
C TYR A 391 -4.13 16.56 0.98
N LEU A 392 -3.60 16.61 2.20
CA LEU A 392 -4.28 16.05 3.38
C LEU A 392 -5.58 16.79 3.70
N VAL A 393 -5.61 18.12 3.53
CA VAL A 393 -6.83 18.91 3.77
C VAL A 393 -7.86 18.68 2.67
N GLN A 394 -7.48 18.87 1.42
CA GLN A 394 -8.43 18.91 0.30
C GLN A 394 -8.82 17.52 -0.20
N LYS A 395 -7.91 16.55 -0.14
CA LYS A 395 -8.14 15.18 -0.60
C LYS A 395 -8.43 14.24 0.57
N CYS A 396 -7.70 14.31 1.67
CA CYS A 396 -7.94 13.38 2.79
C CYS A 396 -9.00 13.87 3.79
N GLY A 397 -9.43 15.13 3.71
CA GLY A 397 -10.49 15.68 4.57
C GLY A 397 -10.05 15.95 6.01
N LEU A 398 -8.74 16.10 6.26
CA LEU A 398 -8.21 16.51 7.56
C LEU A 398 -8.30 18.04 7.70
N THR A 399 -8.47 18.53 8.92
CA THR A 399 -8.29 19.95 9.23
C THR A 399 -6.80 20.29 9.33
N LYS A 400 -6.45 21.58 9.17
CA LYS A 400 -5.04 22.03 9.34
C LYS A 400 -4.45 21.69 10.72
N GLN A 401 -5.30 21.71 11.75
CA GLN A 401 -4.91 21.33 13.12
C GLN A 401 -4.63 19.82 13.21
N GLU A 402 -5.47 19.00 12.59
CA GLU A 402 -5.24 17.55 12.51
C GLU A 402 -3.98 17.21 11.72
N VAL A 403 -3.69 17.90 10.61
CA VAL A 403 -2.43 17.72 9.85
C VAL A 403 -1.22 18.04 10.73
N THR A 404 -1.28 19.14 11.49
CA THR A 404 -0.21 19.52 12.42
C THR A 404 -0.03 18.47 13.52
N LYS A 405 -1.12 18.02 14.13
CA LYS A 405 -1.12 16.98 15.17
C LYS A 405 -0.58 15.66 14.64
N LEU A 406 -0.98 15.26 13.43
CA LEU A 406 -0.51 14.06 12.76
C LEU A 406 1.00 14.13 12.51
N ARG A 407 1.49 15.21 11.89
CA ARG A 407 2.91 15.43 11.63
C ARG A 407 3.73 15.34 12.92
N ASP A 408 3.36 16.14 13.93
CA ASP A 408 4.11 16.20 15.19
C ASP A 408 4.05 14.86 15.95
N GLY A 409 2.93 14.14 15.84
CA GLY A 409 2.75 12.81 16.42
C GLY A 409 3.60 11.72 15.78
N LEU A 410 4.09 11.92 14.55
CA LEU A 410 4.96 11.00 13.83
C LEU A 410 6.45 11.27 14.05
N ILE A 411 6.82 12.34 14.75
CA ILE A 411 8.23 12.73 14.93
C ILE A 411 8.71 12.27 16.32
N GLU A 412 9.95 11.80 16.38
CA GLU A 412 10.67 11.58 17.64
C GLU A 412 12.09 12.15 17.57
N THR A 413 12.68 12.41 18.75
CA THR A 413 14.08 12.85 18.86
C THR A 413 14.95 11.67 19.23
N VAL A 414 16.00 11.42 18.45
CA VAL A 414 16.96 10.33 18.67
C VAL A 414 18.39 10.86 18.64
N PRO A 415 19.35 10.16 19.27
CA PRO A 415 20.77 10.40 19.05
C PRO A 415 21.17 10.12 17.59
N GLU A 416 22.22 10.78 17.11
CA GLU A 416 22.65 10.76 15.71
C GLU A 416 23.01 9.36 15.18
N ASP A 417 23.50 8.47 16.06
CA ASP A 417 23.85 7.07 15.74
C ASP A 417 22.64 6.14 15.51
N ARG A 418 21.43 6.60 15.83
CA ARG A 418 20.17 5.87 15.60
C ARG A 418 19.45 6.27 14.32
N VAL A 419 20.00 7.22 13.56
CA VAL A 419 19.43 7.68 12.29
C VAL A 419 19.66 6.62 11.22
N VAL A 420 18.60 6.27 10.48
CA VAL A 420 18.71 5.39 9.31
C VAL A 420 19.21 6.23 8.15
N THR A 421 20.36 5.86 7.61
CA THR A 421 20.95 6.51 6.44
C THR A 421 20.85 5.61 5.21
N PRO A 422 20.65 6.16 4.01
CA PRO A 422 20.79 5.41 2.77
C PRO A 422 22.14 4.69 2.69
N VAL A 423 22.13 3.42 2.30
CA VAL A 423 23.33 2.60 2.10
C VAL A 423 23.36 2.02 0.68
N GLY A 424 24.57 1.74 0.19
CA GLY A 424 24.77 1.09 -1.09
C GLY A 424 24.36 -0.38 -1.05
N ILE A 425 23.79 -0.87 -2.15
CA ILE A 425 23.45 -2.30 -2.34
C ILE A 425 24.13 -2.75 -3.64
N ASP A 426 24.91 -3.82 -3.56
CA ASP A 426 25.67 -4.33 -4.70
C ASP A 426 24.74 -4.73 -5.86
N GLY A 427 25.09 -4.29 -7.08
CA GLY A 427 24.31 -4.61 -8.29
C GLY A 427 23.01 -3.82 -8.44
N TRP A 428 22.78 -2.80 -7.61
CA TRP A 428 21.59 -1.96 -7.66
C TRP A 428 21.92 -0.48 -7.42
N THR A 429 21.18 0.41 -8.10
CA THR A 429 21.18 1.85 -7.80
C THR A 429 19.75 2.39 -7.79
N PRO A 430 19.42 3.47 -7.07
CA PRO A 430 18.06 4.02 -7.09
C PRO A 430 17.57 4.44 -8.48
N GLU A 431 18.46 4.98 -9.31
CA GLU A 431 18.12 5.48 -10.65
C GLU A 431 18.14 4.37 -11.72
N GLY A 432 19.12 3.46 -11.65
CA GLY A 432 19.28 2.36 -12.62
C GLY A 432 18.59 1.05 -12.22
N GLY A 433 18.09 0.96 -10.98
CA GLY A 433 17.63 -0.24 -10.27
C GLY A 433 18.49 -1.48 -10.45
N VAL A 434 17.88 -2.67 -10.45
CA VAL A 434 18.64 -3.93 -10.47
C VAL A 434 19.16 -4.19 -11.87
N VAL A 435 20.46 -4.46 -11.98
CA VAL A 435 21.06 -4.96 -13.22
C VAL A 435 20.82 -6.46 -13.28
N ASP A 436 19.88 -6.88 -14.14
CA ASP A 436 19.63 -8.29 -14.42
C ASP A 436 20.90 -8.90 -15.06
N ARG A 437 21.53 -9.87 -14.38
CA ARG A 437 22.74 -10.56 -14.85
C ARG A 437 22.43 -11.68 -15.84
#